data_AF-A0A1H9WUY3-F1
#
_entry.id   AF-A0A1H9WUY3-F1
#
_cell.length_a   1.000
_cell.length_b   1.000
_cell.length_c   1.000
_cell.angle_alpha   90.00
_cell.angle_beta   90.00
_cell.angle_gamma   90.00
#
_symmetry.space_group_name_H-M   'P 1'
#
loop_
_entity.id
_entity.type
_entity.pdbx_description
1 polymer ?
#
loop_
_entity_poly.entity_id
_entity_poly.type
_entity_poly.pdbx_seq_one_letter_code
_entity_poly.pdbx_strand_id
1 'polypeptide(L)'
;MKNCLTGFIEKNAYKFKVFTAFFILIYAGYALFMNQTFDPDNIAIISIYDPTKTNWLNSLWSLTFNGAPIVIVIFLYQALLYSVGITYDHFQFVYQLSLIFLLAIGATILFFVFEKYFLEKDKKWLILMLLVGVVSPFYSEVFVFNGPAHGLGLFLAALGLLEFVKGRYIRAFIWVFLSVGAYPVYYEIFVIYWLAYICLQICNKSYDKISKQFIATFSIAGAAALLRVVVSKIYAVVTNTGEVKETVLGQTTIKDLFDSIVNIYRIYLEDLVHEYGVLPNYFLYFVVFFFLFWALVSDFGRYKEFLLLLLLIILIWAIPPSFCIVLKNPYAPARRYVGIFYALSATLLVCFKRILGSANKKIIHYIAYSMLLFYLCMNYYSVQTAASDVLITNKMEAAQMRMMQNEIEKYELESGHEIKYVAVVHFPFGKNAYDAVNTNIDYVNDPLVHMVINQSWGDISFLNYITGENYIRGSITDEQIEEYFGDLEDDDFATFDPDKQLVFEGDTLYWAQY
;
A
#
# COMPACT_ATOMS: atom_id res chain seq x y z
N MET A 1 42.94 13.84 -14.60
CA MET A 1 41.52 14.12 -14.89
C MET A 1 40.83 12.94 -15.58
N LYS A 2 41.33 12.43 -16.71
CA LYS A 2 40.78 11.25 -17.43
C LYS A 2 40.57 10.01 -16.54
N ASN A 3 41.57 9.62 -15.74
CA ASN A 3 41.49 8.47 -14.82
C ASN A 3 40.54 8.66 -13.63
N CYS A 4 40.28 9.91 -13.24
CA CYS A 4 39.33 10.24 -12.17
C CYS A 4 37.88 10.21 -12.70
N LEU A 5 37.70 10.66 -13.96
CA LEU A 5 36.43 10.61 -14.65
C LEU A 5 36.03 9.17 -15.01
N THR A 6 36.94 8.34 -15.52
CA THR A 6 36.66 6.92 -15.79
C THR A 6 36.36 6.15 -14.51
N GLY A 7 37.10 6.35 -13.42
CA GLY A 7 36.80 5.72 -12.13
C GLY A 7 35.45 6.16 -11.54
N PHE A 8 35.05 7.42 -11.72
CA PHE A 8 33.72 7.91 -11.32
C PHE A 8 32.60 7.33 -12.19
N ILE A 9 32.81 7.28 -13.51
CA ILE A 9 31.86 6.72 -14.48
C ILE A 9 31.67 5.22 -14.23
N GLU A 10 32.75 4.45 -14.05
CA GLU A 10 32.68 3.01 -13.78
C GLU A 10 31.99 2.70 -12.44
N LYS A 11 32.31 3.44 -11.38
CA LYS A 11 31.69 3.27 -10.05
C LYS A 11 30.21 3.60 -10.05
N ASN A 12 29.79 4.58 -10.85
CA ASN A 12 28.37 4.95 -10.98
C ASN A 12 27.65 4.08 -12.02
N ALA A 13 28.34 3.49 -13.00
CA ALA A 13 27.76 2.60 -13.99
C ALA A 13 27.15 1.35 -13.35
N TYR A 14 27.81 0.76 -12.34
CA TYR A 14 27.24 -0.39 -11.62
C TYR A 14 25.97 -0.01 -10.85
N LYS A 15 25.96 1.12 -10.14
CA LYS A 15 24.75 1.62 -9.46
C LYS A 15 23.62 1.88 -10.43
N PHE A 16 23.93 2.49 -11.57
CA PHE A 16 22.96 2.76 -12.62
C PHE A 16 22.39 1.48 -13.23
N LYS A 17 23.20 0.44 -13.43
CA LYS A 17 22.74 -0.88 -13.89
C LYS A 17 21.77 -1.53 -12.90
N VAL A 18 22.09 -1.53 -11.60
CA VAL A 18 21.22 -2.07 -10.55
C VAL A 18 19.89 -1.29 -10.50
N PHE A 19 19.97 0.04 -10.52
CA PHE A 19 18.79 0.90 -10.58
C PHE A 19 17.93 0.60 -11.81
N THR A 20 18.55 0.51 -12.99
CA THR A 20 17.86 0.22 -14.25
C THR A 20 17.17 -1.15 -14.19
N ALA A 21 17.81 -2.16 -13.60
CA ALA A 21 17.22 -3.47 -13.41
C ALA A 21 15.96 -3.42 -12.54
N PHE A 22 16.02 -2.74 -11.38
CA PHE A 22 14.82 -2.56 -10.55
C PHE A 22 13.75 -1.75 -11.27
N PHE A 23 14.11 -0.65 -11.93
CA PHE A 23 13.17 0.19 -12.64
C PHE A 23 12.42 -0.59 -13.73
N ILE A 24 13.13 -1.34 -14.58
CA ILE A 24 12.51 -2.14 -15.65
C ILE A 24 11.61 -3.24 -15.07
N LEU A 25 12.05 -3.94 -14.02
CA LEU A 25 11.28 -5.04 -13.43
C LEU A 25 10.03 -4.55 -12.71
N ILE A 26 10.12 -3.43 -11.97
CA ILE A 26 8.97 -2.79 -11.32
C ILE A 26 8.03 -2.23 -12.39
N TYR A 27 8.56 -1.56 -13.41
CA TYR A 27 7.76 -1.06 -14.54
C TYR A 27 7.01 -2.20 -15.23
N ALA A 28 7.68 -3.31 -15.55
CA ALA A 28 7.03 -4.48 -16.13
C ALA A 28 5.91 -5.02 -15.23
N GLY A 29 6.13 -5.00 -13.90
CA GLY A 29 5.16 -5.43 -12.89
C GLY A 29 3.90 -4.58 -12.83
N TYR A 30 3.99 -3.28 -13.10
CA TYR A 30 2.86 -2.33 -12.94
C TYR A 30 2.51 -1.56 -14.22
N ALA A 31 2.94 -2.03 -15.39
CA ALA A 31 2.75 -1.34 -16.66
C ALA A 31 1.27 -1.06 -16.98
N LEU A 32 0.34 -1.91 -16.53
CA LEU A 32 -1.10 -1.70 -16.72
C LEU A 32 -1.62 -0.45 -16.00
N PHE A 33 -1.02 -0.07 -14.86
CA PHE A 33 -1.36 1.17 -14.15
C PHE A 33 -0.84 2.44 -14.83
N MET A 34 -0.17 2.33 -15.98
CA MET A 34 0.11 3.50 -16.83
C MET A 34 -1.15 3.98 -17.57
N ASN A 35 -2.19 3.14 -17.66
CA ASN A 35 -3.50 3.57 -18.13
C ASN A 35 -4.18 4.42 -17.06
N GLN A 36 -5.13 5.26 -17.48
CA GLN A 36 -5.95 6.03 -16.55
C GLN A 36 -6.76 5.07 -15.67
N THR A 37 -6.71 5.29 -14.35
CA THR A 37 -7.61 4.70 -13.37
C THR A 37 -8.33 5.83 -12.63
N PHE A 38 -9.38 5.46 -11.91
CA PHE A 38 -10.12 6.35 -11.03
C PHE A 38 -10.08 5.76 -9.63
N ASP A 39 -9.81 6.61 -8.65
CA ASP A 39 -9.87 6.28 -7.24
C ASP A 39 -10.67 7.36 -6.50
N PRO A 40 -11.33 6.99 -5.39
CA PRO A 40 -12.23 7.87 -4.69
C PRO A 40 -11.52 9.08 -4.07
N ASP A 41 -10.24 8.96 -3.70
CA ASP A 41 -9.50 10.07 -3.10
C ASP A 41 -9.17 11.14 -4.15
N ASN A 42 -8.66 10.76 -5.33
CA ASN A 42 -8.36 11.74 -6.37
C ASN A 42 -9.62 12.32 -7.00
N ILE A 43 -10.69 11.53 -7.19
CA ILE A 43 -11.97 12.04 -7.69
C ILE A 43 -12.61 13.03 -6.70
N ALA A 44 -12.62 12.72 -5.41
CA ALA A 44 -13.09 13.65 -4.38
C ALA A 44 -12.24 14.92 -4.30
N ILE A 45 -10.92 14.80 -4.48
CA ILE A 45 -10.04 15.97 -4.53
C ILE A 45 -10.34 16.81 -5.78
N ILE A 46 -10.55 16.21 -6.95
CA ILE A 46 -10.87 16.96 -8.18
C ILE A 46 -12.20 17.70 -8.06
N SER A 47 -13.22 17.10 -7.44
CA SER A 47 -14.54 17.72 -7.25
C SER A 47 -14.54 18.84 -6.21
N ILE A 48 -13.67 18.76 -5.18
CA ILE A 48 -13.62 19.72 -4.07
C ILE A 48 -12.54 20.81 -4.26
N TYR A 49 -11.41 20.46 -4.88
CA TYR A 49 -10.21 21.29 -4.97
C TYR A 49 -9.91 21.69 -6.42
N ASP A 50 -10.57 22.75 -6.87
CA ASP A 50 -9.99 23.59 -7.91
C ASP A 50 -8.76 24.30 -7.29
N PRO A 51 -7.52 24.03 -7.74
CA PRO A 51 -6.31 24.65 -7.18
C PRO A 51 -6.29 26.18 -7.38
N THR A 52 -7.16 26.74 -8.22
CA THR A 52 -7.35 28.19 -8.36
C THR A 52 -8.30 28.79 -7.30
N LYS A 53 -9.13 27.96 -6.64
CA LYS A 53 -10.09 28.39 -5.60
C LYS A 53 -9.67 28.03 -4.18
N THR A 54 -8.64 27.19 -4.03
CA THR A 54 -8.19 26.69 -2.74
C THR A 54 -7.20 27.65 -2.07
N ASN A 55 -7.37 27.95 -0.77
CA ASN A 55 -6.33 28.63 0.00
C ASN A 55 -5.13 27.69 0.24
N TRP A 56 -4.11 27.82 -0.61
CA TRP A 56 -2.90 26.98 -0.61
C TRP A 56 -2.15 27.00 0.72
N LEU A 57 -2.10 28.16 1.39
CA LEU A 57 -1.41 28.29 2.67
C LEU A 57 -2.11 27.49 3.77
N ASN A 58 -3.45 27.48 3.78
CA ASN A 58 -4.22 26.71 4.75
C ASN A 58 -4.08 25.20 4.52
N SER A 59 -4.02 24.76 3.26
CA SER A 59 -3.83 23.34 2.93
C SER A 59 -2.42 22.87 3.32
N LEU A 60 -1.39 23.65 2.99
CA LEU A 60 -0.01 23.37 3.41
C LEU A 60 0.13 23.36 4.94
N TRP A 61 -0.49 24.32 5.63
CA TRP A 61 -0.51 24.37 7.08
C TRP A 61 -1.18 23.13 7.67
N SER A 62 -2.37 22.77 7.16
CA SER A 62 -3.09 21.60 7.63
C SER A 62 -2.30 20.31 7.48
N LEU A 63 -1.72 20.08 6.31
CA LEU A 63 -1.03 18.82 6.01
C LEU A 63 0.30 18.69 6.76
N THR A 64 1.03 19.78 6.91
CA THR A 64 2.31 19.79 7.64
C THR A 64 2.11 19.51 9.12
N PHE A 65 1.12 20.17 9.72
CA PHE A 65 0.87 20.08 11.15
C PHE A 65 -0.02 18.89 11.53
N ASN A 66 -0.71 18.24 10.58
CA ASN A 66 -1.38 16.95 10.79
C ASN A 66 -0.40 15.74 10.75
N GLY A 67 0.87 15.96 11.13
CA GLY A 67 1.86 14.89 11.27
C GLY A 67 2.39 14.30 9.95
N ALA A 68 2.15 14.96 8.82
CA ALA A 68 2.58 14.52 7.50
C ALA A 68 3.53 15.54 6.82
N PRO A 69 4.66 15.93 7.45
CA PRO A 69 5.49 17.04 6.98
C PRO A 69 6.09 16.82 5.59
N ILE A 70 6.26 15.57 5.17
CA ILE A 70 6.78 15.24 3.83
C ILE A 70 5.77 15.53 2.72
N VAL A 71 4.49 15.69 3.06
CA VAL A 71 3.42 16.03 2.11
C VAL A 71 3.70 17.35 1.41
N ILE A 72 4.40 18.30 2.05
CA ILE A 72 4.85 19.54 1.38
C ILE A 72 5.66 19.23 0.11
N VAL A 73 6.54 18.22 0.14
CA VAL A 73 7.37 17.85 -1.01
C VAL A 73 6.50 17.30 -2.14
N ILE A 74 5.49 16.49 -1.80
CA ILE A 74 4.53 15.93 -2.76
C ILE A 74 3.67 17.05 -3.37
N PHE A 75 3.23 18.01 -2.54
CA PHE A 75 2.47 19.18 -2.99
C PHE A 75 3.30 20.08 -3.91
N LEU A 76 4.57 20.36 -3.56
CA LEU A 76 5.47 21.12 -4.43
C LEU A 76 5.71 20.40 -5.76
N TYR A 77 5.85 19.08 -5.72
CA TYR A 77 5.95 18.26 -6.93
C TYR A 77 4.68 18.37 -7.79
N GLN A 78 3.50 18.22 -7.19
CA GLN A 78 2.21 18.39 -7.87
C GLN A 78 2.05 19.79 -8.44
N ALA A 79 2.42 20.84 -7.69
CA ALA A 79 2.39 22.23 -8.14
C ALA A 79 3.27 22.47 -9.36
N LEU A 80 4.47 21.89 -9.37
CA LEU A 80 5.39 21.97 -10.52
C LEU A 80 4.80 21.28 -11.75
N LEU A 81 4.22 20.09 -11.59
CA LEU A 81 3.54 19.39 -12.68
C LEU A 81 2.35 20.21 -13.21
N TYR A 82 1.52 20.73 -12.31
CA TYR A 82 0.37 21.55 -12.65
C TYR A 82 0.78 22.79 -13.44
N SER A 83 1.91 23.43 -13.09
CA SER A 83 2.42 24.62 -13.80
C SER A 83 2.78 24.38 -15.27
N VAL A 84 2.97 23.12 -15.67
CA VAL A 84 3.22 22.71 -17.06
C VAL A 84 2.05 21.97 -17.69
N GLY A 85 0.86 22.03 -17.07
CA GLY A 85 -0.36 21.39 -17.56
C GLY A 85 -0.44 19.89 -17.30
N ILE A 86 0.41 19.33 -16.44
CA ILE A 86 0.36 17.93 -16.04
C ILE A 86 -0.48 17.82 -14.78
N THR A 87 -1.67 17.25 -14.92
CA THR A 87 -2.62 17.02 -13.83
C THR A 87 -2.89 15.53 -13.66
N TYR A 88 -3.35 15.10 -12.48
CA TYR A 88 -3.53 13.68 -12.17
C TYR A 88 -4.60 13.02 -13.06
N ASP A 89 -5.68 13.75 -13.37
CA ASP A 89 -6.80 13.31 -14.20
C ASP A 89 -6.48 13.15 -15.70
N HIS A 90 -5.49 13.87 -16.20
CA HIS A 90 -5.09 13.80 -17.62
C HIS A 90 -3.77 13.05 -17.86
N PHE A 91 -2.89 13.01 -16.85
CA PHE A 91 -1.51 12.52 -16.99
C PHE A 91 -1.11 11.60 -15.82
N GLN A 92 -2.03 10.75 -15.35
CA GLN A 92 -1.78 9.81 -14.26
C GLN A 92 -0.49 9.01 -14.43
N PHE A 93 -0.15 8.58 -15.65
CA PHE A 93 1.06 7.83 -15.93
C PHE A 93 2.34 8.53 -15.42
N VAL A 94 2.39 9.87 -15.38
CA VAL A 94 3.54 10.63 -14.86
C VAL A 94 3.71 10.40 -13.36
N TYR A 95 2.60 10.39 -12.61
CA TYR A 95 2.58 10.11 -11.18
C TYR A 95 3.00 8.67 -10.90
N GLN A 96 2.52 7.73 -11.72
CA GLN A 96 2.85 6.31 -11.59
C GLN A 96 4.31 6.01 -11.95
N LEU A 97 4.85 6.67 -12.98
CA LEU A 97 6.29 6.61 -13.30
C LEU A 97 7.16 7.16 -12.16
N SER A 98 6.72 8.23 -11.50
CA SER A 98 7.42 8.76 -10.33
C SER A 98 7.40 7.82 -9.13
N LEU A 99 6.27 7.14 -8.89
CA LEU A 99 6.19 6.05 -7.92
C LEU A 99 7.20 4.95 -8.25
N ILE A 100 7.19 4.41 -9.48
CA ILE A 100 8.12 3.37 -9.94
C ILE A 100 9.57 3.81 -9.76
N PHE A 101 9.88 5.06 -10.13
CA PHE A 101 11.22 5.63 -9.99
C PHE A 101 11.68 5.65 -8.53
N LEU A 102 10.83 6.12 -7.60
CA LEU A 102 11.14 6.17 -6.17
C LEU A 102 11.29 4.78 -5.55
N LEU A 103 10.41 3.83 -5.92
CA LEU A 103 10.53 2.42 -5.51
C LEU A 103 11.86 1.82 -5.99
N ALA A 104 12.25 2.06 -7.24
CA ALA A 104 13.51 1.58 -7.80
C ALA A 104 14.74 2.18 -7.10
N ILE A 105 14.72 3.47 -6.72
CA ILE A 105 15.79 4.07 -5.91
C ILE A 105 15.86 3.41 -4.53
N GLY A 106 14.72 3.25 -3.87
CA GLY A 106 14.66 2.62 -2.55
C GLY A 106 15.19 1.18 -2.57
N ALA A 107 14.75 0.36 -3.52
CA ALA A 107 15.24 -1.00 -3.72
C ALA A 107 16.74 -1.03 -4.04
N THR A 108 17.24 -0.07 -4.82
CA THR A 108 18.67 0.09 -5.11
C THR A 108 19.48 0.40 -3.84
N ILE A 109 18.97 1.27 -2.95
CA ILE A 109 19.62 1.55 -1.66
C ILE A 109 19.69 0.28 -0.82
N LEU A 110 18.59 -0.48 -0.73
CA LEU A 110 18.55 -1.75 -0.01
C LEU A 110 19.56 -2.75 -0.58
N PHE A 111 19.65 -2.85 -1.91
CA PHE A 111 20.66 -3.69 -2.58
C PHE A 111 22.06 -3.35 -2.09
N PHE A 112 22.44 -2.07 -2.04
CA PHE A 112 23.76 -1.65 -1.55
C PHE A 112 23.99 -1.88 -0.06
N VAL A 113 22.93 -1.92 0.75
CA VAL A 113 23.02 -2.31 2.18
C VAL A 113 23.38 -3.80 2.32
N PHE A 114 22.81 -4.65 1.45
CA PHE A 114 22.91 -6.11 1.54
C PHE A 114 23.98 -6.74 0.64
N GLU A 115 24.44 -6.10 -0.44
CA GLU A 115 25.29 -6.74 -1.45
C GLU A 115 26.60 -7.29 -0.88
N LYS A 116 27.13 -6.67 0.18
CA LYS A 116 28.37 -7.10 0.86
C LYS A 116 28.27 -8.49 1.50
N TYR A 117 27.06 -9.02 1.68
CA TYR A 117 26.84 -10.37 2.21
C TYR A 117 26.74 -11.44 1.12
N PHE A 118 26.66 -11.03 -0.15
CA PHE A 118 26.48 -11.93 -1.29
C PHE A 118 27.74 -11.96 -2.16
N LEU A 119 28.03 -13.12 -2.75
CA LEU A 119 29.09 -13.23 -3.75
C LEU A 119 28.63 -12.59 -5.07
N GLU A 120 29.57 -12.13 -5.89
CA GLU A 120 29.26 -11.46 -7.16
C GLU A 120 28.29 -12.25 -8.05
N LYS A 121 28.50 -13.57 -8.17
CA LYS A 121 27.63 -14.48 -8.93
C LYS A 121 26.18 -14.55 -8.41
N ASP A 122 25.97 -14.24 -7.13
CA ASP A 122 24.70 -14.38 -6.43
C ASP A 122 23.93 -13.06 -6.34
N LYS A 123 24.55 -11.93 -6.69
CA LYS A 123 23.94 -10.59 -6.59
C LYS A 123 22.70 -10.42 -7.47
N LYS A 124 22.58 -11.15 -8.58
CA LYS A 124 21.35 -11.17 -9.39
C LYS A 124 20.15 -11.71 -8.60
N TRP A 125 20.37 -12.68 -7.72
CA TRP A 125 19.32 -13.23 -6.86
C TRP A 125 18.94 -12.27 -5.74
N LEU A 126 19.89 -11.44 -5.28
CA LEU A 126 19.60 -10.34 -4.36
C LEU A 126 18.61 -9.33 -4.97
N ILE A 127 18.75 -9.00 -6.25
CA ILE A 127 17.77 -8.16 -6.95
C ILE A 127 16.39 -8.81 -6.89
N LEU A 128 16.28 -10.09 -7.24
CA LEU A 128 15.02 -10.81 -7.24
C LEU A 128 14.38 -10.93 -5.84
N MET A 129 15.16 -11.18 -4.79
CA MET A 129 14.64 -11.22 -3.42
C MET A 129 14.11 -9.87 -2.95
N LEU A 130 14.83 -8.78 -3.26
CA LEU A 130 14.36 -7.42 -2.93
C LEU A 130 13.15 -7.02 -3.78
N LEU A 131 13.05 -7.50 -5.02
CA LEU A 131 11.92 -7.26 -5.91
C LEU A 131 10.62 -7.79 -5.31
N VAL A 132 10.64 -8.93 -4.59
CA VAL A 132 9.47 -9.49 -3.89
C VAL A 132 8.82 -8.48 -2.94
N GLY A 133 9.60 -7.59 -2.32
CA GLY A 133 9.05 -6.60 -1.40
C GLY A 133 8.30 -5.46 -2.12
N VAL A 134 8.70 -5.11 -3.34
CA VAL A 134 8.21 -3.91 -4.07
C VAL A 134 7.26 -4.26 -5.22
N VAL A 135 7.33 -5.47 -5.76
CA VAL A 135 6.37 -6.01 -6.71
C VAL A 135 5.48 -6.97 -5.92
N SER A 136 4.27 -6.56 -5.59
CA SER A 136 3.29 -7.38 -4.89
C SER A 136 1.86 -6.95 -5.20
N PRO A 137 0.87 -7.86 -5.13
CA PRO A 137 -0.53 -7.52 -5.40
C PRO A 137 -1.09 -6.48 -4.42
N PHE A 138 -0.57 -6.38 -3.19
CA PHE A 138 -1.02 -5.34 -2.25
C PHE A 138 -0.54 -3.95 -2.64
N TYR A 139 0.54 -3.86 -3.42
CA TYR A 139 0.96 -2.60 -4.02
C TYR A 139 0.07 -2.20 -5.19
N SER A 140 -0.73 -3.09 -5.78
CA SER A 140 -1.73 -2.70 -6.80
C SER A 140 -2.64 -1.61 -6.25
N GLU A 141 -3.09 -1.75 -5.00
CA GLU A 141 -3.85 -0.69 -4.32
C GLU A 141 -3.05 0.62 -4.22
N VAL A 142 -1.77 0.57 -3.86
CA VAL A 142 -0.89 1.75 -3.80
C VAL A 142 -0.77 2.47 -5.15
N PHE A 143 -0.81 1.74 -6.26
CA PHE A 143 -0.80 2.31 -7.61
C PHE A 143 -2.15 2.92 -8.01
N VAL A 144 -3.26 2.51 -7.38
CA VAL A 144 -4.58 3.14 -7.58
C VAL A 144 -4.66 4.47 -6.82
N PHE A 145 -4.17 4.53 -5.59
CA PHE A 145 -4.16 5.77 -4.78
C PHE A 145 -2.98 6.70 -5.13
N ASN A 146 -2.92 7.89 -4.50
CA ASN A 146 -1.97 8.99 -4.77
C ASN A 146 -0.48 8.53 -4.77
N GLY A 147 -0.01 8.05 -5.92
CA GLY A 147 1.12 7.14 -6.06
C GLY A 147 2.47 7.64 -5.53
N PRO A 148 2.95 8.86 -5.87
CA PRO A 148 4.31 9.28 -5.52
C PRO A 148 4.60 9.33 -4.02
N ALA A 149 3.57 9.60 -3.20
CA ALA A 149 3.71 9.66 -1.75
C ALA A 149 4.19 8.32 -1.17
N HIS A 150 3.61 7.24 -1.67
CA HIS A 150 3.92 5.88 -1.25
C HIS A 150 5.35 5.46 -1.66
N GLY A 151 5.77 5.81 -2.88
CA GLY A 151 7.15 5.59 -3.33
C GLY A 151 8.17 6.37 -2.51
N LEU A 152 7.85 7.61 -2.17
CA LEU A 152 8.68 8.48 -1.34
C LEU A 152 8.85 7.90 0.07
N GLY A 153 7.78 7.40 0.67
CA GLY A 153 7.80 6.73 1.97
C GLY A 153 8.79 5.57 2.03
N LEU A 154 8.78 4.70 1.03
CA LEU A 154 9.73 3.59 0.93
C LEU A 154 11.17 4.06 0.76
N PHE A 155 11.40 4.98 -0.19
CA PHE A 155 12.73 5.54 -0.44
C PHE A 155 13.35 6.10 0.85
N LEU A 156 12.56 6.83 1.62
CA LEU A 156 12.98 7.40 2.90
C LEU A 156 13.23 6.32 3.97
N ALA A 157 12.44 5.25 4.03
CA ALA A 157 12.70 4.12 4.92
C ALA A 157 14.04 3.42 4.59
N ALA A 158 14.32 3.22 3.30
CA ALA A 158 15.58 2.64 2.82
C ALA A 158 16.79 3.54 3.14
N LEU A 159 16.65 4.87 2.98
CA LEU A 159 17.65 5.84 3.44
C LEU A 159 17.86 5.77 4.96
N GLY A 160 16.77 5.67 5.73
CA GLY A 160 16.81 5.48 7.17
C GLY A 160 17.66 4.28 7.57
N LEU A 161 17.45 3.14 6.91
CA LEU A 161 18.25 1.93 7.11
C LEU A 161 19.72 2.14 6.74
N LEU A 162 20.01 2.77 5.60
CA LEU A 162 21.37 3.06 5.16
C LEU A 162 22.13 3.94 6.17
N GLU A 163 21.49 4.98 6.67
CA GLU A 163 22.06 5.88 7.68
C GLU A 163 22.27 5.16 9.02
N PHE A 164 21.31 4.34 9.43
CA PHE A 164 21.40 3.53 10.65
C PHE A 164 22.59 2.57 10.58
N VAL A 165 22.74 1.85 9.47
CA VAL A 165 23.83 0.90 9.24
C VAL A 165 25.20 1.59 9.25
N LYS A 166 25.26 2.87 8.87
CA LYS A 166 26.47 3.72 8.97
C LYS A 166 26.70 4.32 10.35
N GLY A 167 25.85 4.03 11.34
CA GLY A 167 25.93 4.55 12.70
C GLY A 167 25.42 5.99 12.86
N ARG A 168 24.72 6.53 11.85
CA ARG A 168 24.21 7.92 11.84
C ARG A 168 22.76 7.95 12.32
N TYR A 169 22.54 7.58 13.59
CA TYR A 169 21.22 7.36 14.19
C TYR A 169 20.26 8.56 14.10
N ILE A 170 20.75 9.79 14.30
CA ILE A 170 19.92 11.00 14.18
C ILE A 170 19.39 11.18 12.74
N ARG A 171 20.25 10.94 11.74
CA ARG A 171 19.84 11.01 10.33
C ARG A 171 18.86 9.89 9.99
N ALA A 172 19.09 8.69 10.54
CA ALA A 172 18.15 7.58 10.41
C ALA A 172 16.77 7.94 10.97
N PHE A 173 16.72 8.55 12.16
CA PHE A 173 15.48 9.03 12.76
C PHE A 173 14.75 10.03 11.87
N ILE A 174 15.45 11.04 11.34
CA ILE A 174 14.83 12.04 10.45
C ILE A 174 14.22 11.36 9.22
N TRP A 175 14.95 10.44 8.58
CA TRP A 175 14.43 9.74 7.40
C TRP A 175 13.25 8.82 7.72
N VAL A 176 13.29 8.08 8.82
CA VAL A 176 12.17 7.22 9.25
C VAL A 176 10.96 8.07 9.63
N PHE A 177 11.15 9.22 10.30
CA PHE A 177 10.06 10.15 10.61
C PHE A 177 9.41 10.72 9.35
N LEU A 178 10.20 11.15 8.36
CA LEU A 178 9.68 11.60 7.07
C LEU A 178 8.99 10.48 6.29
N SER A 179 9.52 9.25 6.36
CA SER A 179 8.92 8.05 5.76
C SER A 179 7.54 7.76 6.35
N VAL A 180 7.43 7.75 7.68
CA VAL A 180 6.15 7.63 8.38
C VAL A 180 5.24 8.78 7.95
N GLY A 181 5.74 10.01 7.86
CA GLY A 181 4.97 11.16 7.38
C GLY A 181 4.32 10.97 6.00
N ALA A 182 4.90 10.12 5.12
CA ALA A 182 4.31 9.81 3.82
C ALA A 182 3.13 8.84 3.96
N TYR A 183 3.35 7.75 4.71
CA TYR A 183 2.27 6.84 5.12
C TYR A 183 2.68 6.07 6.38
N PRO A 184 1.76 5.83 7.34
CA PRO A 184 2.15 5.37 8.67
C PRO A 184 2.90 4.03 8.70
N VAL A 185 2.62 3.13 7.77
CA VAL A 185 3.15 1.76 7.77
C VAL A 185 4.62 1.68 7.32
N TYR A 186 5.21 2.75 6.78
CA TYR A 186 6.54 2.65 6.17
C TYR A 186 7.71 2.53 7.15
N TYR A 187 7.51 2.77 8.45
CA TYR A 187 8.54 2.40 9.44
C TYR A 187 8.79 0.89 9.46
N GLU A 188 7.79 0.08 9.08
CA GLU A 188 7.87 -1.39 9.08
C GLU A 188 9.00 -1.85 8.16
N ILE A 189 9.14 -1.22 6.99
CA ILE A 189 10.22 -1.51 6.03
C ILE A 189 11.60 -1.35 6.68
N PHE A 190 11.79 -0.26 7.45
CA PHE A 190 13.04 -0.01 8.17
C PHE A 190 13.31 -1.11 9.22
N VAL A 191 12.31 -1.46 10.03
CA VAL A 191 12.45 -2.47 11.10
C VAL A 191 12.68 -3.87 10.53
N ILE A 192 11.90 -4.27 9.53
CA ILE A 192 11.96 -5.58 8.86
C ILE A 192 13.34 -5.80 8.23
N TYR A 193 13.81 -4.86 7.42
CA TYR A 193 15.13 -5.01 6.79
C TYR A 193 16.28 -4.83 7.79
N TRP A 194 16.10 -4.07 8.86
CA TRP A 194 17.08 -4.04 9.94
C TRP A 194 17.19 -5.39 10.65
N LEU A 195 16.08 -6.08 10.93
CA LEU A 195 16.08 -7.44 11.50
C LEU A 195 16.82 -8.41 10.57
N ALA A 196 16.55 -8.36 9.26
CA ALA A 196 17.30 -9.14 8.27
C ALA A 196 18.80 -8.81 8.27
N TYR A 197 19.14 -7.53 8.32
CA TYR A 197 20.54 -7.07 8.38
C TYR A 197 21.28 -7.60 9.61
N ILE A 198 20.65 -7.55 10.78
CA ILE A 198 21.22 -8.13 12.00
C ILE A 198 21.37 -9.64 11.88
N CYS A 199 20.38 -10.34 11.32
CA CYS A 199 20.47 -11.78 11.12
C CYS A 199 21.69 -12.18 10.26
N LEU A 200 21.99 -11.39 9.24
CA LEU A 200 23.17 -11.59 8.39
C LEU A 200 24.50 -11.23 9.08
N GLN A 201 24.47 -10.48 10.20
CA GLN A 201 25.64 -10.09 10.97
C GLN A 201 25.92 -10.94 12.20
N ILE A 202 24.91 -11.60 12.76
CA ILE A 202 25.00 -12.32 14.03
C ILE A 202 26.11 -13.38 14.03
N CYS A 203 26.48 -13.92 12.86
CA CYS A 203 27.61 -14.85 12.75
C CYS A 203 28.99 -14.22 13.09
N ASN A 204 29.10 -12.89 13.13
CA ASN A 204 30.37 -12.15 13.22
C ASN A 204 30.40 -11.06 14.32
N LYS A 205 29.38 -10.94 15.18
CA LYS A 205 29.28 -9.84 16.17
C LYS A 205 29.01 -10.33 17.60
N SER A 206 29.54 -9.58 18.56
CA SER A 206 29.23 -9.74 19.99
C SER A 206 27.77 -9.37 20.31
N TYR A 207 27.15 -10.12 21.22
CA TYR A 207 25.76 -9.94 21.69
C TYR A 207 25.47 -8.54 22.26
N ASP A 208 26.40 -7.92 22.99
CA ASP A 208 26.22 -6.57 23.57
C ASP A 208 26.05 -5.48 22.49
N LYS A 209 26.70 -5.66 21.34
CA LYS A 209 26.55 -4.73 20.22
C LYS A 209 25.19 -4.88 19.54
N ILE A 210 24.63 -6.09 19.55
CA ILE A 210 23.32 -6.40 18.96
C ILE A 210 22.21 -5.84 19.83
N SER A 211 22.26 -6.00 21.16
CA SER A 211 21.24 -5.47 22.08
C SER A 211 21.12 -3.95 22.00
N LYS A 212 22.25 -3.22 21.99
CA LYS A 212 22.26 -1.76 21.81
C LYS A 212 21.64 -1.32 20.48
N GLN A 213 21.92 -2.07 19.40
CA GLN A 213 21.30 -1.80 18.10
C GLN A 213 19.81 -2.09 18.12
N PHE A 214 19.36 -3.12 18.84
CA PHE A 214 17.94 -3.44 19.01
C PHE A 214 17.20 -2.29 19.67
N ILE A 215 17.67 -1.83 20.83
CA ILE A 215 17.10 -0.67 21.52
C ILE A 215 17.08 0.54 20.59
N ALA A 216 18.19 0.85 19.91
CA ALA A 216 18.25 2.00 19.01
C ALA A 216 17.23 1.93 17.87
N THR A 217 17.04 0.76 17.24
CA THR A 217 16.06 0.60 16.15
C THR A 217 14.64 0.80 16.62
N PHE A 218 14.23 0.12 17.69
CA PHE A 218 12.87 0.25 18.21
C PHE A 218 12.62 1.63 18.80
N SER A 219 13.62 2.28 19.40
CA SER A 219 13.51 3.69 19.81
C SER A 219 13.35 4.62 18.60
N ILE A 220 14.08 4.42 17.51
CA ILE A 220 13.94 5.27 16.31
C ILE A 220 12.57 5.08 15.65
N ALA A 221 12.17 3.84 15.39
CA ALA A 221 10.89 3.55 14.75
C ALA A 221 9.71 3.98 15.64
N GLY A 222 9.75 3.61 16.93
CA GLY A 222 8.73 3.97 17.90
C GLY A 222 8.62 5.48 18.13
N ALA A 223 9.74 6.19 18.26
CA ALA A 223 9.72 7.65 18.41
C ALA A 223 9.21 8.35 17.15
N ALA A 224 9.54 7.85 15.95
CA ALA A 224 9.05 8.41 14.70
C ALA A 224 7.53 8.26 14.57
N ALA A 225 7.00 7.07 14.87
CA ALA A 225 5.55 6.80 14.86
C ALA A 225 4.82 7.62 15.94
N LEU A 226 5.34 7.65 17.17
CA LEU A 226 4.76 8.40 18.28
C LEU A 226 4.74 9.91 17.99
N LEU A 227 5.85 10.46 17.48
CA LEU A 227 5.94 11.88 17.17
C LEU A 227 4.87 12.28 16.14
N ARG A 228 4.61 11.45 15.13
CA ARG A 228 3.52 11.69 14.18
C ARG A 228 2.15 11.77 14.88
N VAL A 229 1.83 10.80 15.73
CA VAL A 229 0.55 10.79 16.45
C VAL A 229 0.41 12.03 17.31
N VAL A 230 1.46 12.37 18.08
CA VAL A 230 1.48 13.56 18.95
C VAL A 230 1.29 14.85 18.15
N VAL A 231 2.00 15.01 17.03
CA VAL A 231 1.87 16.19 16.17
C VAL A 231 0.44 16.32 15.63
N SER A 232 -0.17 15.22 15.20
CA SER A 232 -1.56 15.20 14.70
C SER A 232 -2.57 15.59 15.79
N LYS A 233 -2.38 15.10 17.03
CA LYS A 233 -3.23 15.46 18.18
C LYS A 233 -3.09 16.93 18.57
N ILE A 234 -1.87 17.44 18.62
CA ILE A 234 -1.62 18.87 18.91
C ILE A 234 -2.32 19.73 17.86
N TYR A 235 -2.24 19.36 16.59
CA TYR A 235 -2.90 20.10 15.52
C TYR A 235 -4.43 20.08 15.64
N ALA A 236 -5.03 18.92 15.92
CA ALA A 236 -6.47 18.79 16.17
C ALA A 236 -6.93 19.73 17.31
N VAL A 237 -6.21 19.73 18.43
CA VAL A 237 -6.49 20.61 19.58
C VAL A 237 -6.32 22.09 19.22
N VAL A 238 -5.23 22.46 18.54
CA VAL A 238 -4.94 23.86 18.18
C VAL A 238 -5.95 24.42 17.17
N THR A 239 -6.44 23.58 16.26
CA THR A 239 -7.38 24.01 15.20
C THR A 239 -8.84 23.77 15.54
N ASN A 240 -9.13 23.17 16.71
CA ASN A 240 -10.47 22.72 17.08
C ASN A 240 -11.13 21.85 16.00
N THR A 241 -10.30 21.07 15.30
CA THR A 241 -10.75 20.06 14.34
C THR A 241 -10.71 18.70 15.02
N GLY A 242 -11.65 17.81 14.70
CA GLY A 242 -11.60 16.43 15.20
C GLY A 242 -10.32 15.71 14.76
N GLU A 243 -9.92 14.64 15.45
CA GLU A 243 -8.84 13.78 14.97
C GLU A 243 -9.27 13.16 13.63
N VAL A 244 -8.49 13.35 12.56
CA VAL A 244 -8.77 12.76 11.23
C VAL A 244 -8.82 11.23 11.29
N LYS A 245 -8.04 10.62 12.21
CA LYS A 245 -8.10 9.19 12.53
C LYS A 245 -7.96 9.02 14.03
N GLU A 246 -9.05 8.64 14.69
CA GLU A 246 -9.06 8.44 16.13
C GLU A 246 -8.10 7.31 16.54
N THR A 247 -7.26 7.61 17.52
CA THR A 247 -6.32 6.66 18.11
C THR A 247 -6.80 6.19 19.47
N VAL A 248 -6.53 4.92 19.82
CA VAL A 248 -6.84 4.36 21.16
C VAL A 248 -5.96 4.94 22.28
N LEU A 249 -4.90 5.68 21.92
CA LEU A 249 -3.97 6.31 22.85
C LEU A 249 -4.65 7.39 23.70
N GLY A 250 -4.81 7.08 24.99
CA GLY A 250 -5.42 7.96 26.01
C GLY A 250 -6.85 7.59 26.41
N GLN A 251 -7.45 6.57 25.79
CA GLN A 251 -8.85 6.18 26.02
C GLN A 251 -9.04 4.68 26.35
N THR A 252 -7.96 3.92 26.52
CA THR A 252 -8.00 2.46 26.67
C THR A 252 -7.34 1.96 27.94
N THR A 253 -7.92 0.93 28.55
CA THR A 253 -7.28 0.15 29.62
C THR A 253 -6.22 -0.79 29.04
N ILE A 254 -5.32 -1.31 29.87
CA ILE A 254 -4.34 -2.35 29.46
C ILE A 254 -5.07 -3.58 28.86
N LYS A 255 -6.25 -3.90 29.38
CA LYS A 255 -7.08 -4.99 28.87
C LYS A 255 -7.54 -4.70 27.44
N ASP A 256 -8.06 -3.51 27.18
CA ASP A 256 -8.53 -3.13 25.83
C ASP A 256 -7.39 -3.12 24.81
N LEU A 257 -6.19 -2.71 25.23
CA LEU A 257 -4.99 -2.79 24.39
C LEU A 257 -4.62 -4.25 24.07
N PHE A 258 -4.68 -5.14 25.06
CA PHE A 258 -4.41 -6.56 24.86
C PHE A 258 -5.46 -7.20 23.94
N ASP A 259 -6.75 -6.93 24.17
CA ASP A 259 -7.85 -7.42 23.33
C ASP A 259 -7.72 -6.90 21.89
N SER A 260 -7.30 -5.64 21.71
CA SER A 260 -6.99 -5.06 20.40
C SER A 260 -5.84 -5.78 19.70
N ILE A 261 -4.73 -6.05 20.41
CA ILE A 261 -3.60 -6.81 19.88
C ILE A 261 -4.06 -8.21 19.44
N VAL A 262 -4.78 -8.94 20.29
CA VAL A 262 -5.28 -10.29 19.97
C VAL A 262 -6.19 -10.25 18.75
N ASN A 263 -7.13 -9.30 18.68
CA ASN A 263 -8.06 -9.18 17.57
C ASN A 263 -7.34 -8.87 16.25
N ILE A 264 -6.37 -7.95 16.26
CA ILE A 264 -5.62 -7.56 15.06
C ILE A 264 -4.75 -8.70 14.57
N TYR A 265 -4.09 -9.44 15.47
CA TYR A 265 -3.31 -10.60 15.05
C TYR A 265 -4.19 -11.73 14.53
N ARG A 266 -5.42 -11.88 15.04
CA ARG A 266 -6.39 -12.83 14.49
C ARG A 266 -6.76 -12.45 13.06
N ILE A 267 -7.16 -11.20 12.82
CA ILE A 267 -7.49 -10.69 11.48
C ILE A 267 -6.29 -10.83 10.54
N TYR A 268 -5.09 -10.45 11.00
CA TYR A 268 -3.87 -10.57 10.23
C TYR A 268 -3.54 -12.01 9.84
N LEU A 269 -3.75 -12.98 10.74
CA LEU A 269 -3.53 -14.40 10.42
C LEU A 269 -4.58 -14.93 9.44
N GLU A 270 -5.82 -14.48 9.54
CA GLU A 270 -6.89 -14.80 8.59
C GLU A 270 -6.58 -14.22 7.20
N ASP A 271 -6.13 -12.97 7.15
CA ASP A 271 -5.68 -12.30 5.92
C ASP A 271 -4.43 -12.97 5.32
N LEU A 272 -3.55 -13.57 6.13
CA LEU A 272 -2.43 -14.37 5.63
C LEU A 272 -2.84 -15.75 5.09
N VAL A 273 -3.99 -16.27 5.52
CA VAL A 273 -4.53 -17.53 4.98
C VAL A 273 -5.16 -17.28 3.63
N HIS A 274 -5.99 -16.24 3.51
CA HIS A 274 -6.77 -15.94 2.32
C HIS A 274 -6.05 -15.03 1.33
N GLU A 275 -5.07 -14.26 1.81
CA GLU A 275 -4.29 -13.31 1.00
C GLU A 275 -5.20 -12.36 0.20
N TYR A 276 -6.33 -11.92 0.77
CA TYR A 276 -7.39 -11.13 0.11
C TYR A 276 -7.90 -11.73 -1.21
N GLY A 277 -7.68 -13.02 -1.47
CA GLY A 277 -7.98 -13.69 -2.74
C GLY A 277 -6.95 -13.47 -3.85
N VAL A 278 -5.96 -12.59 -3.66
CA VAL A 278 -4.99 -12.25 -4.73
C VAL A 278 -3.95 -13.33 -4.98
N LEU A 279 -3.84 -14.31 -4.09
CA LEU A 279 -2.93 -15.44 -4.19
C LEU A 279 -3.63 -16.69 -3.62
N PRO A 280 -3.21 -17.92 -3.99
CA PRO A 280 -3.84 -19.14 -3.47
C PRO A 280 -3.79 -19.21 -1.95
N ASN A 281 -4.83 -19.78 -1.33
CA ASN A 281 -4.86 -19.93 0.12
C ASN A 281 -3.61 -20.63 0.66
N TYR A 282 -3.05 -20.11 1.75
CA TYR A 282 -1.83 -20.57 2.42
C TYR A 282 -0.53 -20.49 1.60
N PHE A 283 -0.51 -19.81 0.46
CA PHE A 283 0.64 -19.79 -0.43
C PHE A 283 1.87 -19.15 0.19
N LEU A 284 1.73 -18.02 0.88
CA LEU A 284 2.82 -17.35 1.59
C LEU A 284 3.40 -18.24 2.70
N TYR A 285 2.54 -18.92 3.47
CA TYR A 285 2.99 -19.89 4.47
C TYR A 285 3.84 -20.98 3.83
N PHE A 286 3.37 -21.56 2.72
CA PHE A 286 4.11 -22.57 1.98
C PHE A 286 5.50 -22.06 1.54
N VAL A 287 5.57 -20.86 0.96
CA VAL A 287 6.84 -20.24 0.52
C VAL A 287 7.79 -20.06 1.70
N VAL A 288 7.31 -19.50 2.83
CA VAL A 288 8.12 -19.28 4.03
C VAL A 288 8.63 -20.59 4.61
N PHE A 289 7.75 -21.58 4.80
CA PHE A 289 8.14 -22.90 5.31
C PHE A 289 9.11 -23.61 4.38
N PHE A 290 8.93 -23.51 3.08
CA PHE A 290 9.83 -24.07 2.09
C PHE A 290 11.25 -23.52 2.25
N PHE A 291 11.42 -22.19 2.31
CA PHE A 291 12.73 -21.57 2.45
C PHE A 291 13.36 -21.83 3.83
N LEU A 292 12.55 -21.86 4.89
CA LEU A 292 13.00 -22.24 6.23
C LEU A 292 13.51 -23.68 6.27
N PHE A 293 12.77 -24.62 5.69
CA PHE A 293 13.13 -26.02 5.61
C PHE A 293 14.47 -26.20 4.88
N TRP A 294 14.62 -25.59 3.70
CA TRP A 294 15.87 -25.70 2.95
C TRP A 294 17.04 -24.98 3.61
N ALA A 295 16.80 -23.89 4.35
CA ALA A 295 17.83 -23.24 5.16
C ALA A 295 18.30 -24.15 6.31
N LEU A 296 17.36 -24.85 6.99
CA LEU A 296 17.68 -25.83 8.03
C LEU A 296 18.49 -27.01 7.46
N VAL A 297 18.03 -27.60 6.36
CA VAL A 297 18.71 -28.71 5.69
C VAL A 297 20.11 -28.29 5.23
N SER A 298 20.30 -27.05 4.79
CA SER A 298 21.60 -26.54 4.32
C SER A 298 22.64 -26.47 5.43
N ASP A 299 22.25 -26.09 6.65
CA ASP A 299 23.14 -25.85 7.80
C ASP A 299 22.91 -26.86 8.95
N PHE A 300 22.59 -28.11 8.59
CA PHE A 300 22.32 -29.19 9.54
C PHE A 300 23.48 -29.36 10.52
N GLY A 301 23.21 -29.20 11.82
CA GLY A 301 24.21 -29.22 12.90
C GLY A 301 24.38 -27.89 13.64
N ARG A 302 23.87 -26.77 13.12
CA ARG A 302 23.90 -25.44 13.75
C ARG A 302 22.56 -25.04 14.37
N TYR A 303 22.08 -25.86 15.31
CA TYR A 303 20.72 -25.72 15.85
C TYR A 303 20.49 -24.40 16.60
N LYS A 304 21.50 -23.85 17.30
CA LYS A 304 21.37 -22.59 18.06
C LYS A 304 21.21 -21.40 17.11
N GLU A 305 22.00 -21.37 16.05
CA GLU A 305 21.93 -20.36 14.99
C GLU A 305 20.63 -20.48 14.21
N PHE A 306 20.08 -21.68 14.06
CA PHE A 306 18.76 -21.90 13.48
C PHE A 306 17.63 -21.43 14.40
N LEU A 307 17.68 -21.71 15.70
CA LEU A 307 16.69 -21.20 16.65
C LEU A 307 16.66 -19.66 16.66
N LEU A 308 17.83 -19.02 16.60
CA LEU A 308 17.92 -17.57 16.51
C LEU A 308 17.37 -17.03 15.18
N LEU A 309 17.60 -17.74 14.06
CA LEU A 309 16.97 -17.42 12.79
C LEU A 309 15.45 -17.48 12.89
N LEU A 310 14.91 -18.56 13.46
CA LEU A 310 13.48 -18.76 13.62
C LEU A 310 12.86 -17.64 14.45
N LEU A 311 13.50 -17.28 15.58
CA LEU A 311 13.07 -16.16 16.42
C LEU A 311 13.05 -14.84 15.64
N LEU A 312 14.08 -14.55 14.85
CA LEU A 312 14.14 -13.31 14.06
C LEU A 312 13.11 -13.28 12.94
N ILE A 313 12.80 -14.44 12.32
CA ILE A 313 11.74 -14.54 11.33
C ILE A 313 10.37 -14.32 11.99
N ILE A 314 10.11 -14.91 13.17
CA ILE A 314 8.89 -14.63 13.93
C ILE A 314 8.75 -13.12 14.21
N LEU A 315 9.84 -12.46 14.63
CA LEU A 315 9.84 -11.02 14.83
C LEU A 315 9.58 -10.24 13.54
N ILE A 316 10.18 -10.64 12.41
CA ILE A 316 9.93 -10.03 11.10
C ILE A 316 8.45 -10.09 10.74
N TRP A 317 7.79 -11.24 10.94
CA TRP A 317 6.38 -11.45 10.60
C TRP A 317 5.40 -10.86 11.62
N ALA A 318 5.87 -10.41 12.79
CA ALA A 318 5.08 -9.67 13.78
C ALA A 318 5.03 -8.15 13.51
N ILE A 319 5.87 -7.62 12.63
CA ILE A 319 5.90 -6.19 12.33
C ILE A 319 4.73 -5.72 11.45
N PRO A 320 4.31 -6.40 10.37
CA PRO A 320 3.26 -5.89 9.46
C PRO A 320 1.93 -5.49 10.12
N PRO A 321 1.39 -6.21 11.13
CA PRO A 321 0.16 -5.78 11.79
C PRO A 321 0.34 -4.64 12.80
N SER A 322 1.59 -4.22 13.09
CA SER A 322 1.89 -3.38 14.24
C SER A 322 1.28 -1.97 14.16
N PHE A 323 1.10 -1.40 12.97
CA PHE A 323 0.43 -0.11 12.83
C PHE A 323 -1.05 -0.16 13.26
N CYS A 324 -1.73 -1.27 13.00
CA CYS A 324 -3.16 -1.39 13.30
C CYS A 324 -3.44 -1.40 14.81
N ILE A 325 -2.44 -1.74 15.64
CA ILE A 325 -2.57 -1.86 17.10
C ILE A 325 -3.03 -0.56 17.76
N VAL A 326 -2.69 0.59 17.18
CA VAL A 326 -2.97 1.91 17.76
C VAL A 326 -4.24 2.57 17.21
N LEU A 327 -4.97 1.89 16.33
CA LEU A 327 -6.20 2.40 15.71
C LEU A 327 -7.44 2.01 16.52
N LYS A 328 -8.39 2.95 16.63
CA LYS A 328 -9.67 2.69 17.32
C LYS A 328 -10.58 1.73 16.55
N ASN A 329 -10.66 1.90 15.24
CA ASN A 329 -11.35 0.97 14.34
C ASN A 329 -10.29 0.30 13.47
N PRO A 330 -9.89 -0.96 13.78
CA PRO A 330 -8.89 -1.68 13.00
C PRO A 330 -9.47 -2.02 11.63
N TYR A 331 -9.24 -1.11 10.69
CA TYR A 331 -9.49 -1.31 9.27
C TYR A 331 -8.19 -1.68 8.57
N ALA A 332 -8.19 -2.76 7.80
CA ALA A 332 -7.00 -3.38 7.24
C ALA A 332 -7.14 -3.52 5.70
N PRO A 333 -7.01 -2.41 4.94
CA PRO A 333 -6.90 -2.52 3.50
C PRO A 333 -5.51 -3.05 3.13
N ALA A 334 -5.39 -3.69 1.96
CA ALA A 334 -4.15 -4.30 1.49
C ALA A 334 -2.95 -3.33 1.51
N ARG A 335 -3.15 -2.04 1.21
CA ARG A 335 -2.10 -1.00 1.29
C ARG A 335 -1.48 -0.82 2.68
N ARG A 336 -2.18 -1.19 3.76
CA ARG A 336 -1.64 -1.15 5.14
C ARG A 336 -0.83 -2.40 5.47
N TYR A 337 -0.96 -3.47 4.71
CA TYR A 337 -0.23 -4.73 4.89
C TYR A 337 0.82 -5.00 3.82
N VAL A 338 1.23 -3.98 3.06
CA VAL A 338 2.42 -4.07 2.17
C VAL A 338 3.68 -4.57 2.91
N GLY A 339 3.75 -4.37 4.24
CA GLY A 339 4.75 -4.94 5.13
C GLY A 339 4.93 -6.47 5.02
N ILE A 340 3.87 -7.22 4.68
CA ILE A 340 3.92 -8.69 4.49
C ILE A 340 4.94 -9.08 3.42
N PHE A 341 4.94 -8.38 2.29
CA PHE A 341 5.85 -8.70 1.18
C PHE A 341 7.28 -8.26 1.48
N TYR A 342 7.48 -7.21 2.29
CA TYR A 342 8.79 -6.88 2.85
C TYR A 342 9.27 -7.92 3.85
N ALA A 343 8.38 -8.46 4.68
CA ALA A 343 8.69 -9.55 5.62
C ALA A 343 9.08 -10.82 4.86
N LEU A 344 8.38 -11.14 3.76
CA LEU A 344 8.76 -12.22 2.86
C LEU A 344 10.13 -11.97 2.21
N SER A 345 10.35 -10.80 1.61
CA SER A 345 11.64 -10.40 1.04
C SER A 345 12.79 -10.55 2.05
N ALA A 346 12.61 -10.04 3.28
CA ALA A 346 13.58 -10.18 4.37
C ALA A 346 13.82 -11.64 4.77
N THR A 347 12.77 -12.45 4.85
CA THR A 347 12.85 -13.88 5.13
C THR A 347 13.65 -14.60 4.04
N LEU A 348 13.37 -14.30 2.77
CA LEU A 348 14.10 -14.81 1.62
C LEU A 348 15.57 -14.41 1.73
N LEU A 349 15.91 -13.13 1.90
CA LEU A 349 17.31 -12.67 2.02
C LEU A 349 18.13 -13.51 3.00
N VAL A 350 17.58 -13.76 4.18
CA VAL A 350 18.27 -14.46 5.26
C VAL A 350 18.35 -15.97 4.98
N CYS A 351 17.25 -16.61 4.59
CA CYS A 351 17.22 -18.04 4.30
C CYS A 351 18.08 -18.38 3.08
N PHE A 352 17.95 -17.60 2.01
CA PHE A 352 18.69 -17.77 0.77
C PHE A 352 20.20 -17.63 0.99
N LYS A 353 20.63 -16.66 1.81
CA LYS A 353 22.05 -16.53 2.15
C LYS A 353 22.59 -17.77 2.84
N ARG A 354 21.82 -18.39 3.75
CA ARG A 354 22.23 -19.65 4.40
C ARG A 354 22.30 -20.81 3.41
N ILE A 355 21.30 -20.93 2.54
CA ILE A 355 21.27 -21.93 1.48
C ILE A 355 22.53 -21.82 0.60
N LEU A 356 22.86 -20.61 0.12
CA LEU A 356 24.05 -20.36 -0.71
C LEU A 356 25.39 -20.59 0.00
N GLY A 357 25.42 -20.49 1.34
CA GLY A 357 26.61 -20.79 2.13
C GLY A 357 26.99 -22.28 2.13
N SER A 358 26.10 -23.18 1.74
CA SER A 358 26.36 -24.62 1.71
C SER A 358 27.11 -25.04 0.44
N ALA A 359 28.44 -25.12 0.52
CA ALA A 359 29.33 -25.33 -0.62
C ALA A 359 29.10 -26.64 -1.41
N ASN A 360 28.45 -27.64 -0.80
CA ASN A 360 28.30 -28.99 -1.38
C ASN A 360 26.87 -29.35 -1.83
N LYS A 361 25.93 -28.39 -1.88
CA LYS A 361 24.51 -28.67 -2.10
C LYS A 361 23.93 -27.92 -3.31
N LYS A 362 24.57 -28.05 -4.48
CA LYS A 362 24.12 -27.40 -5.74
C LYS A 362 22.64 -27.64 -6.08
N ILE A 363 22.14 -28.85 -5.82
CA ILE A 363 20.73 -29.20 -6.04
C ILE A 363 19.80 -28.29 -5.23
N ILE A 364 20.14 -28.03 -3.96
CA ILE A 364 19.34 -27.15 -3.09
C ILE A 364 19.34 -25.72 -3.63
N HIS A 365 20.46 -25.25 -4.19
CA HIS A 365 20.52 -23.92 -4.81
C HIS A 365 19.55 -23.84 -6.00
N TYR A 366 19.55 -24.84 -6.89
CA TYR A 366 18.62 -24.88 -8.03
C TYR A 366 17.15 -24.95 -7.59
N ILE A 367 16.84 -25.74 -6.56
CA ILE A 367 15.50 -25.82 -5.98
C ILE A 367 15.06 -24.45 -5.44
N ALA A 368 15.92 -23.78 -4.67
CA ALA A 368 15.65 -22.45 -4.13
C ALA A 368 15.49 -21.38 -5.22
N TYR A 369 16.33 -21.40 -6.27
CA TYR A 369 16.19 -20.51 -7.42
C TYR A 369 14.86 -20.74 -8.16
N SER A 370 14.49 -21.99 -8.37
CA SER A 370 13.27 -22.36 -9.08
C SER A 370 12.03 -21.91 -8.31
N MET A 371 12.01 -22.10 -6.99
CA MET A 371 10.90 -21.65 -6.15
C MET A 371 10.81 -20.12 -6.11
N LEU A 372 11.93 -19.39 -6.06
CA LEU A 372 11.93 -17.93 -6.12
C LEU A 372 11.37 -17.42 -7.45
N LEU A 373 11.75 -18.04 -8.56
CA LEU A 373 11.23 -17.69 -9.89
C LEU A 373 9.74 -18.02 -10.01
N PHE A 374 9.32 -19.20 -9.53
CA PHE A 374 7.92 -19.59 -9.51
C PHE A 374 7.07 -18.60 -8.70
N TYR A 375 7.52 -18.24 -7.50
CA TYR A 375 6.88 -17.21 -6.68
C TYR A 375 6.76 -15.89 -7.43
N LEU A 376 7.85 -15.41 -8.06
CA LEU A 376 7.82 -14.15 -8.82
C LEU A 376 6.86 -14.21 -10.01
N CYS A 377 6.74 -15.34 -10.69
CA CYS A 377 5.76 -15.53 -11.77
C CYS A 377 4.32 -15.47 -11.23
N MET A 378 4.03 -16.16 -10.12
CA MET A 378 2.70 -16.12 -9.48
C MET A 378 2.36 -14.71 -9.01
N ASN A 379 3.32 -14.05 -8.37
CA ASN A 379 3.17 -12.68 -7.89
C ASN A 379 2.95 -11.69 -9.05
N TYR A 380 3.73 -11.82 -10.14
CA TYR A 380 3.53 -11.02 -11.34
C TYR A 380 2.14 -11.23 -11.95
N TYR A 381 1.72 -12.48 -12.12
CA TYR A 381 0.37 -12.81 -12.61
C TYR A 381 -0.71 -12.14 -11.75
N SER A 382 -0.60 -12.27 -10.44
CA SER A 382 -1.55 -11.69 -9.48
C SER A 382 -1.61 -10.16 -9.55
N VAL A 383 -0.47 -9.49 -9.71
CA VAL A 383 -0.42 -8.03 -9.92
C VAL A 383 -1.08 -7.64 -11.24
N GLN A 384 -0.83 -8.37 -12.33
CA GLN A 384 -1.46 -8.09 -13.63
C GLN A 384 -2.97 -8.30 -13.57
N THR A 385 -3.44 -9.37 -12.93
CA THR A 385 -4.87 -9.66 -12.77
C THR A 385 -5.54 -8.58 -11.92
N ALA A 386 -4.96 -8.23 -10.78
CA ALA A 386 -5.48 -7.15 -9.94
C ALA A 386 -5.55 -5.81 -10.69
N ALA A 387 -4.51 -5.46 -11.45
CA ALA A 387 -4.50 -4.25 -12.28
C ALA A 387 -5.55 -4.30 -13.40
N SER A 388 -5.79 -5.48 -13.99
CA SER A 388 -6.84 -5.68 -14.99
C SER A 388 -8.23 -5.47 -14.39
N ASP A 389 -8.47 -6.00 -13.18
CA ASP A 389 -9.74 -5.83 -12.49
C ASP A 389 -10.04 -4.34 -12.27
N VAL A 390 -9.07 -3.56 -11.76
CA VAL A 390 -9.22 -2.09 -11.61
C VAL A 390 -9.69 -1.42 -12.89
N LEU A 391 -9.04 -1.75 -14.01
CA LEU A 391 -9.33 -1.12 -15.31
C LEU A 391 -10.70 -1.54 -15.86
N ILE A 392 -11.12 -2.78 -15.62
CA ILE A 392 -12.44 -3.27 -16.00
C ILE A 392 -13.49 -2.54 -15.17
N THR A 393 -13.37 -2.57 -13.85
CA THR A 393 -14.36 -2.01 -12.94
C THR A 393 -14.48 -0.49 -13.10
N ASN A 394 -13.37 0.25 -13.24
CA ASN A 394 -13.45 1.69 -13.49
C ASN A 394 -14.19 2.04 -14.79
N LYS A 395 -14.06 1.21 -15.83
CA LYS A 395 -14.83 1.41 -17.08
C LYS A 395 -16.30 1.08 -16.89
N MET A 396 -16.61 0.05 -16.11
CA MET A 396 -17.97 -0.34 -15.77
C MET A 396 -18.67 0.72 -14.93
N GLU A 397 -18.02 1.23 -13.87
CA GLU A 397 -18.53 2.32 -13.05
C GLU A 397 -18.75 3.58 -13.90
N ALA A 398 -17.81 3.93 -14.79
CA ALA A 398 -18.00 5.07 -15.69
C ALA A 398 -19.17 4.87 -16.66
N ALA A 399 -19.42 3.64 -17.13
CA ALA A 399 -20.58 3.31 -17.94
C ALA A 399 -21.88 3.41 -17.13
N GLN A 400 -21.87 2.93 -15.88
CA GLN A 400 -22.98 3.06 -14.94
C GLN A 400 -23.34 4.52 -14.68
N MET A 401 -22.35 5.41 -14.50
CA MET A 401 -22.63 6.85 -14.31
C MET A 401 -23.32 7.45 -15.54
N ARG A 402 -22.92 7.05 -16.75
CA ARG A 402 -23.59 7.50 -18.00
C ARG A 402 -24.99 6.92 -18.13
N MET A 403 -25.21 5.67 -17.73
CA MET A 403 -26.54 5.06 -17.73
C MET A 403 -27.48 5.77 -16.75
N MET A 404 -27.00 6.05 -15.54
CA MET A 404 -27.74 6.82 -14.55
C MET A 404 -28.08 8.23 -15.07
N GLN A 405 -27.14 8.89 -15.75
CA GLN A 405 -27.42 10.18 -16.41
C GLN A 405 -28.55 10.08 -17.44
N ASN A 406 -28.55 9.03 -18.28
CA ASN A 406 -29.62 8.84 -19.26
C ASN A 406 -30.99 8.64 -18.59
N GLU A 407 -31.06 7.92 -17.47
CA GLU A 407 -32.32 7.76 -16.72
C GLU A 407 -32.75 9.06 -16.02
N ILE A 408 -31.80 9.87 -15.53
CA ILE A 408 -32.09 11.22 -15.03
C ILE A 408 -32.72 12.05 -16.15
N GLU A 409 -32.05 12.17 -17.30
CA GLU A 409 -32.53 12.97 -18.44
C GLU A 409 -33.92 12.51 -18.93
N LYS A 410 -34.16 11.20 -18.93
CA LYS A 410 -35.46 10.62 -19.27
C LYS A 410 -36.53 11.01 -18.25
N TYR A 411 -36.26 10.87 -16.96
CA TYR A 411 -37.19 11.29 -15.90
C TYR A 411 -37.49 12.79 -15.95
N GLU A 412 -36.47 13.62 -16.20
CA GLU A 412 -36.64 15.08 -16.33
C GLU A 412 -37.51 15.44 -17.54
N LEU A 413 -37.32 14.75 -18.67
CA LEU A 413 -38.13 14.93 -19.87
C LEU A 413 -39.60 14.51 -19.65
N GLU A 414 -39.82 13.39 -18.97
CA GLU A 414 -41.15 12.81 -18.75
C GLU A 414 -41.94 13.56 -17.66
N SER A 415 -41.28 13.96 -16.57
CA SER A 415 -41.92 14.57 -15.40
C SER A 415 -41.89 16.10 -15.40
N GLY A 416 -40.93 16.72 -16.09
CA GLY A 416 -40.68 18.16 -16.07
C GLY A 416 -39.96 18.66 -14.81
N HIS A 417 -39.59 17.77 -13.89
CA HIS A 417 -38.69 18.12 -12.77
C HIS A 417 -37.24 18.13 -13.22
N GLU A 418 -36.39 18.89 -12.53
CA GLU A 418 -34.94 18.92 -12.72
C GLU A 418 -34.29 18.30 -11.48
N ILE A 419 -33.46 17.27 -11.65
CA ILE A 419 -32.77 16.59 -10.56
C ILE A 419 -31.61 17.44 -10.08
N LYS A 420 -31.62 17.74 -8.78
CA LYS A 420 -30.58 18.53 -8.10
C LYS A 420 -29.87 17.73 -7.03
N TYR A 421 -30.58 16.80 -6.42
CA TYR A 421 -30.09 16.01 -5.31
C TYR A 421 -29.94 14.54 -5.69
N VAL A 422 -28.82 13.95 -5.28
CA VAL A 422 -28.60 12.50 -5.35
C VAL A 422 -28.37 11.99 -3.93
N ALA A 423 -29.26 11.14 -3.44
CA ALA A 423 -29.17 10.52 -2.13
C ALA A 423 -28.76 9.05 -2.32
N VAL A 424 -27.65 8.66 -1.70
CA VAL A 424 -27.04 7.33 -1.87
C VAL A 424 -27.19 6.53 -0.59
N VAL A 425 -27.56 5.26 -0.73
CA VAL A 425 -27.49 4.24 0.33
C VAL A 425 -26.55 3.11 -0.09
N HIS A 426 -25.72 2.64 0.83
CA HIS A 426 -24.78 1.54 0.62
C HIS A 426 -25.25 0.27 1.35
N PHE A 427 -25.40 -0.81 0.62
CA PHE A 427 -25.77 -2.12 1.12
C PHE A 427 -24.54 -3.01 1.24
N PRO A 428 -24.10 -3.37 2.47
CA PRO A 428 -22.82 -4.05 2.70
C PRO A 428 -22.72 -5.45 2.07
N PHE A 429 -23.85 -6.03 1.65
CA PHE A 429 -23.92 -7.37 1.09
C PHE A 429 -23.69 -7.43 -0.44
N GLY A 430 -23.98 -6.35 -1.16
CA GLY A 430 -23.94 -6.36 -2.63
C GLY A 430 -22.53 -6.41 -3.24
N LYS A 431 -21.49 -6.06 -2.46
CA LYS A 431 -20.11 -5.94 -2.95
C LYS A 431 -19.59 -7.27 -3.52
N ASN A 432 -19.86 -8.36 -2.82
CA ASN A 432 -19.39 -9.69 -3.24
C ASN A 432 -20.10 -10.14 -4.53
N ALA A 433 -21.38 -9.81 -4.69
CA ALA A 433 -22.13 -10.14 -5.91
C ALA A 433 -21.58 -9.38 -7.12
N TYR A 434 -21.23 -8.10 -6.94
CA TYR A 434 -20.57 -7.32 -8.00
C TYR A 434 -19.21 -7.91 -8.39
N ASP A 435 -18.36 -8.19 -7.40
CA ASP A 435 -17.02 -8.75 -7.65
C ASP A 435 -17.11 -10.12 -8.36
N ALA A 436 -18.03 -11.00 -7.92
CA ALA A 436 -18.21 -12.33 -8.50
C ALA A 436 -18.52 -12.34 -10.02
N VAL A 437 -19.09 -11.25 -10.54
CA VAL A 437 -19.42 -11.14 -11.98
C VAL A 437 -18.38 -10.30 -12.74
N ASN A 438 -17.77 -9.32 -12.08
CA ASN A 438 -17.04 -8.25 -12.75
C ASN A 438 -15.53 -8.27 -12.53
N THR A 439 -15.02 -9.12 -11.63
CA THR A 439 -13.58 -9.29 -11.36
C THR A 439 -13.08 -10.69 -11.68
N ASN A 440 -11.79 -10.80 -11.98
CA ASN A 440 -11.12 -12.09 -12.20
C ASN A 440 -10.61 -12.70 -10.89
N ILE A 441 -10.43 -11.89 -9.86
CA ILE A 441 -10.07 -12.32 -8.51
C ILE A 441 -11.33 -12.39 -7.66
N ASP A 442 -11.51 -13.50 -6.96
CA ASP A 442 -12.51 -13.66 -5.90
C ASP A 442 -11.96 -12.98 -4.64
N TYR A 443 -12.17 -11.68 -4.56
CA TYR A 443 -11.68 -10.86 -3.47
C TYR A 443 -12.32 -11.23 -2.13
N VAL A 444 -11.51 -11.19 -1.08
CA VAL A 444 -11.97 -11.47 0.30
C VAL A 444 -11.68 -10.24 1.17
N ASN A 445 -12.60 -9.91 2.08
CA ASN A 445 -12.53 -8.77 2.99
C ASN A 445 -12.58 -7.40 2.27
N ASP A 446 -11.62 -6.52 2.55
CA ASP A 446 -11.60 -5.13 2.08
C ASP A 446 -10.45 -4.81 1.11
N PRO A 447 -10.34 -5.50 -0.04
CA PRO A 447 -9.42 -5.05 -1.07
C PRO A 447 -9.99 -3.77 -1.69
N LEU A 448 -9.36 -2.63 -1.39
CA LEU A 448 -9.67 -1.34 -1.99
C LEU A 448 -9.06 -1.21 -3.40
N VAL A 449 -9.03 -2.31 -4.14
CA VAL A 449 -8.33 -2.36 -5.43
C VAL A 449 -9.20 -1.73 -6.52
N HIS A 450 -10.52 -1.64 -6.30
CA HIS A 450 -11.50 -0.97 -7.16
C HIS A 450 -12.73 -0.53 -6.35
N MET A 451 -13.65 0.23 -6.97
CA MET A 451 -14.89 0.81 -6.43
C MET A 451 -14.79 2.27 -5.95
N VAL A 452 -14.72 3.19 -6.92
CA VAL A 452 -14.85 4.64 -6.64
C VAL A 452 -16.21 4.93 -6.03
N ILE A 453 -17.27 4.28 -6.52
CA ILE A 453 -18.64 4.56 -6.10
C ILE A 453 -18.94 4.03 -4.69
N ASN A 454 -18.36 2.91 -4.26
CA ASN A 454 -18.59 2.37 -2.91
C ASN A 454 -17.90 3.19 -1.78
N GLN A 455 -17.27 4.32 -2.10
CA GLN A 455 -16.84 5.26 -1.08
C GLN A 455 -17.78 6.46 -1.11
N SER A 456 -18.38 6.79 0.04
CA SER A 456 -19.34 7.90 0.17
C SER A 456 -18.76 9.29 -0.17
N TRP A 457 -17.43 9.41 -0.24
CA TRP A 457 -16.76 10.62 -0.73
C TRP A 457 -16.47 10.60 -2.24
N GLY A 458 -16.56 9.43 -2.88
CA GLY A 458 -16.22 9.18 -4.28
C GLY A 458 -17.42 9.10 -5.24
N ASP A 459 -18.52 8.47 -4.87
CA ASP A 459 -19.74 8.27 -5.69
C ASP A 459 -20.26 9.50 -6.46
N ILE A 460 -20.82 10.49 -5.78
CA ILE A 460 -21.46 11.66 -6.42
C ILE A 460 -20.40 12.51 -7.12
N SER A 461 -19.20 12.60 -6.53
CA SER A 461 -18.05 13.23 -7.16
C SER A 461 -17.72 12.58 -8.50
N PHE A 462 -17.83 11.25 -8.58
CA PHE A 462 -17.55 10.50 -9.80
C PHE A 462 -18.66 10.64 -10.83
N LEU A 463 -19.92 10.63 -10.41
CA LEU A 463 -21.06 10.94 -11.27
C LEU A 463 -20.86 12.31 -11.95
N ASN A 464 -20.68 13.36 -11.14
CA ASN A 464 -20.43 14.73 -11.61
C ASN A 464 -19.22 14.81 -12.54
N TYR A 465 -18.12 14.11 -12.22
CA TYR A 465 -16.93 14.08 -13.06
C TYR A 465 -17.19 13.45 -14.44
N ILE A 466 -17.94 12.34 -14.49
CA ILE A 466 -18.20 11.62 -15.74
C ILE A 466 -19.23 12.33 -16.61
N THR A 467 -20.25 12.94 -16.01
CA THR A 467 -21.37 13.57 -16.74
C THR A 467 -21.12 15.06 -17.02
N GLY A 468 -20.28 15.71 -16.22
CA GLY A 468 -20.09 17.17 -16.26
C GLY A 468 -21.14 17.94 -15.46
N GLU A 469 -22.01 17.22 -14.74
CA GLU A 469 -23.07 17.80 -13.90
C GLU A 469 -22.57 18.19 -12.51
N ASN A 470 -23.43 18.83 -11.73
CA ASN A 470 -23.12 19.32 -10.38
C ASN A 470 -24.19 18.91 -9.36
N TYR A 471 -24.51 17.62 -9.32
CA TYR A 471 -25.44 17.06 -8.35
C TYR A 471 -24.95 17.26 -6.91
N ILE A 472 -25.89 17.55 -6.02
CA ILE A 472 -25.64 17.78 -4.60
C ILE A 472 -26.02 16.51 -3.83
N ARG A 473 -25.22 16.12 -2.84
CA ARG A 473 -25.58 15.02 -1.96
C ARG A 473 -26.86 15.32 -1.18
N GLY A 474 -27.89 14.52 -1.42
CA GLY A 474 -29.13 14.50 -0.65
C GLY A 474 -29.02 13.61 0.59
N SER A 475 -30.05 13.65 1.43
CA SER A 475 -30.24 12.73 2.55
C SER A 475 -31.34 11.72 2.24
N ILE A 476 -31.17 10.50 2.72
CA ILE A 476 -32.18 9.44 2.71
C ILE A 476 -32.42 8.98 4.15
N THR A 477 -33.68 8.76 4.53
CA THR A 477 -34.03 8.25 5.87
C THR A 477 -34.13 6.72 5.87
N ASP A 478 -34.02 6.09 7.04
CA ASP A 478 -34.19 4.64 7.19
C ASP A 478 -35.57 4.17 6.69
N GLU A 479 -36.61 4.99 6.87
CA GLU A 479 -37.96 4.74 6.38
C GLU A 479 -38.02 4.71 4.84
N GLN A 480 -37.32 5.65 4.19
CA GLN A 480 -37.21 5.67 2.73
C GLN A 480 -36.35 4.52 2.19
N ILE A 481 -35.31 4.11 2.91
CA ILE A 481 -34.51 2.93 2.54
C ILE A 481 -35.38 1.68 2.51
N GLU A 482 -36.17 1.46 3.58
CA GLU A 482 -37.08 0.31 3.66
C GLU A 482 -38.16 0.38 2.56
N GLU A 483 -38.74 1.56 2.33
CA GLU A 483 -39.80 1.75 1.31
C GLU A 483 -39.29 1.56 -0.12
N TYR A 484 -38.10 2.09 -0.44
CA TYR A 484 -37.59 2.10 -1.82
C TYR A 484 -36.77 0.86 -2.16
N PHE A 485 -36.08 0.27 -1.18
CA PHE A 485 -35.04 -0.73 -1.42
C PHE A 485 -35.09 -1.94 -0.47
N GLY A 486 -36.12 -2.07 0.37
CA GLY A 486 -36.24 -3.15 1.36
C GLY A 486 -36.32 -4.57 0.77
N ASP A 487 -36.71 -4.68 -0.51
CA ASP A 487 -36.81 -5.96 -1.23
C ASP A 487 -35.54 -6.33 -2.03
N LEU A 488 -34.48 -5.52 -1.99
CA LEU A 488 -33.24 -5.82 -2.73
C LEU A 488 -32.44 -6.96 -2.06
N GLU A 489 -31.97 -7.89 -2.89
CA GLU A 489 -31.11 -9.00 -2.48
C GLU A 489 -29.69 -8.85 -3.04
N ASP A 490 -28.74 -9.67 -2.57
CA ASP A 490 -27.32 -9.64 -3.02
C ASP A 490 -27.18 -9.66 -4.54
N ASP A 491 -27.93 -10.53 -5.22
CA ASP A 491 -27.85 -10.73 -6.67
C ASP A 491 -28.31 -9.49 -7.46
N ASP A 492 -29.10 -8.60 -6.86
CA ASP A 492 -29.53 -7.34 -7.50
C ASP A 492 -28.38 -6.34 -7.65
N PHE A 493 -27.25 -6.57 -6.99
CA PHE A 493 -26.04 -5.75 -7.07
C PHE A 493 -24.96 -6.36 -7.98
N ALA A 494 -25.18 -7.55 -8.53
CA ALA A 494 -24.23 -8.21 -9.43
C ALA A 494 -23.95 -7.39 -10.71
N THR A 495 -24.96 -6.67 -11.18
CA THR A 495 -24.87 -5.71 -12.29
C THR A 495 -25.76 -4.51 -12.01
N PHE A 496 -25.46 -3.37 -12.62
CA PHE A 496 -26.31 -2.19 -12.47
C PHE A 496 -27.66 -2.37 -13.17
N ASP A 497 -28.75 -2.30 -12.42
CA ASP A 497 -30.13 -2.34 -12.88
C ASP A 497 -30.86 -1.05 -12.44
N PRO A 498 -31.03 -0.07 -13.36
CA PRO A 498 -31.65 1.21 -13.02
C PRO A 498 -33.08 1.07 -12.50
N ASP A 499 -33.85 0.09 -12.98
CA ASP A 499 -35.26 -0.08 -12.61
C ASP A 499 -35.43 -0.51 -11.15
N LYS A 500 -34.40 -1.15 -10.57
CA LYS A 500 -34.39 -1.57 -9.16
C LYS A 500 -33.60 -0.63 -8.26
N GLN A 501 -32.51 -0.05 -8.79
CA GLN A 501 -31.53 0.65 -7.97
C GLN A 501 -31.71 2.17 -7.98
N LEU A 502 -32.58 2.72 -8.83
CA LEU A 502 -32.88 4.15 -8.90
C LEU A 502 -34.35 4.40 -8.58
N VAL A 503 -34.62 5.36 -7.69
CA VAL A 503 -35.97 5.87 -7.42
C VAL A 503 -35.95 7.39 -7.56
N PHE A 504 -36.85 7.91 -8.39
CA PHE A 504 -36.96 9.35 -8.64
C PHE A 504 -38.17 9.95 -7.91
N GLU A 505 -37.95 11.02 -7.15
CA GLU A 505 -39.01 11.75 -6.46
C GLU A 505 -38.73 13.26 -6.50
N GLY A 506 -39.57 14.01 -7.22
CA GLY A 506 -39.40 15.45 -7.36
C GLY A 506 -38.06 15.81 -8.00
N ASP A 507 -37.22 16.55 -7.27
CA ASP A 507 -35.86 16.97 -7.66
C ASP A 507 -34.74 16.06 -7.11
N THR A 508 -35.10 14.91 -6.55
CA THR A 508 -34.17 13.98 -5.90
C THR A 508 -34.15 12.62 -6.59
N LEU A 509 -32.95 12.12 -6.88
CA LEU A 509 -32.67 10.74 -7.20
C LEU A 509 -32.20 10.01 -5.94
N TYR A 510 -32.86 8.92 -5.59
CA TYR A 510 -32.40 7.95 -4.60
C TYR A 510 -31.70 6.80 -5.32
N TRP A 511 -30.49 6.46 -4.88
CA TRP A 511 -29.64 5.47 -5.52
C TRP A 511 -29.17 4.43 -4.51
N ALA A 512 -29.54 3.17 -4.74
CA ALA A 512 -29.02 2.02 -4.02
C ALA A 512 -27.70 1.53 -4.64
N GLN A 513 -26.68 1.43 -3.80
CA GLN A 513 -25.37 0.89 -4.13
C GLN A 513 -24.99 -0.25 -3.21
N TYR A 514 -24.01 -1.04 -3.63
CA TYR A 514 -23.34 -2.03 -2.81
C TYR A 514 -22.13 -1.47 -2.06
#